data_AF-A0A837KQY5-F1
#
_entry.id   AF-A0A837KQY5-F1
#
_cell.length_a   1.000
_cell.length_b   1.000
_cell.length_c   1.000
_cell.angle_alpha   90.00
_cell.angle_beta   90.00
_cell.angle_gamma   90.00
#
_symmetry.space_group_name_H-M   'P 1'
#
loop_
_entity.id
_entity.type
_entity.pdbx_description
1 polymer ?
#
loop_
_entity_poly.entity_id
_entity_poly.type
_entity_poly.pdbx_seq_one_letter_code
_entity_poly.pdbx_strand_id
1 'polypeptide(L)'
;MTGTIVDVPGVLVGHAHNEETLTGCSVIMLEKPSVCGVDVRGSAPGTRETDLLDPVNLVSVVHAICLSGGSAYGLDAATGVMQYLEERGIGLDVGYGVVPIVPAAVLFDLAVGDYRVRPDRQMGYEAAQAASRETVAQGNVGAGTGASVGKLNGFGNAMKSGLGTASVILPNGLVVGAIVAVNAVGHVVDPQSGTILAGPRDEQGTIRDSLEMMRKHAFAPIPPGTNTTIAVVASNARLSKAEANKVAQMAHDGLARAIRPIHTMYDGDTVFAVATDEIEASVDLVGALSTDVLAEAVIQAVKHAEEAGGLPSYRSYFQA
;
A
#
# COMPACT_ATOMS: atom_id res chain seq x y z
N MET A 1 -8.19 -5.68 -19.92
CA MET A 1 -8.31 -5.76 -18.46
C MET A 1 -7.03 -6.34 -17.95
N THR A 2 -6.39 -5.63 -17.03
CA THR A 2 -5.12 -6.04 -16.43
C THR A 2 -5.33 -6.81 -15.13
N GLY A 3 -6.50 -6.65 -14.49
CA GLY A 3 -6.77 -7.19 -13.16
C GLY A 3 -6.08 -6.36 -12.06
N THR A 4 -5.70 -5.12 -12.36
CA THR A 4 -4.89 -4.26 -11.50
C THR A 4 -5.51 -2.87 -11.36
N ILE A 5 -5.03 -2.05 -10.42
CA ILE A 5 -5.61 -0.73 -10.10
C ILE A 5 -5.68 0.21 -11.32
N VAL A 6 -4.82 0.06 -12.33
CA VAL A 6 -4.86 0.87 -13.56
C VAL A 6 -6.06 0.56 -14.46
N ASP A 7 -6.85 -0.47 -14.15
CA ASP A 7 -8.16 -0.67 -14.78
C ASP A 7 -9.13 0.47 -14.40
N VAL A 8 -8.91 1.20 -13.29
CA VAL A 8 -9.63 2.43 -12.96
C VAL A 8 -9.19 3.55 -13.91
N PRO A 9 -10.10 4.08 -14.75
CA PRO A 9 -9.77 5.17 -15.67
C PRO A 9 -9.14 6.38 -14.97
N GLY A 10 -8.03 6.87 -15.53
CA GLY A 10 -7.31 8.04 -15.01
C GLY A 10 -6.22 7.71 -13.98
N VAL A 11 -6.09 6.45 -13.56
CA VAL A 11 -5.03 6.00 -12.65
C VAL A 11 -3.85 5.42 -13.44
N LEU A 12 -2.64 5.88 -13.11
CA LEU A 12 -1.38 5.30 -13.57
C LEU A 12 -0.54 4.87 -12.36
N VAL A 13 0.33 3.89 -12.57
CA VAL A 13 1.25 3.41 -11.52
C VAL A 13 2.67 3.37 -12.05
N GLY A 14 3.61 3.87 -11.26
CA GLY A 14 5.04 3.79 -11.53
C GLY A 14 5.83 3.34 -10.31
N HIS A 15 6.98 2.72 -10.56
CA HIS A 15 7.84 2.16 -9.51
C HIS A 15 9.29 2.57 -9.75
N ALA A 16 10.02 2.78 -8.66
CA ALA A 16 11.48 2.82 -8.65
C ALA A 16 11.96 2.10 -7.39
N HIS A 17 12.98 1.28 -7.52
CA HIS A 17 13.47 0.44 -6.43
C HIS A 17 14.92 0.04 -6.66
N ASN A 18 15.56 -0.37 -5.56
CA ASN A 18 16.87 -0.97 -5.58
C ASN A 18 16.73 -2.43 -5.14
N GLU A 19 17.00 -3.35 -6.08
CA GLU A 19 16.91 -4.80 -5.83
C GLU A 19 18.00 -5.31 -4.89
N GLU A 20 19.18 -4.68 -4.87
CA GLU A 20 20.30 -5.09 -4.02
C GLU A 20 20.07 -4.69 -2.55
N THR A 21 19.58 -3.47 -2.33
CA THR A 21 19.34 -2.93 -0.97
C THR A 21 17.92 -3.13 -0.48
N LEU A 22 17.07 -3.77 -1.30
CA LEU A 22 15.72 -4.21 -1.00
C LEU A 22 14.81 -3.11 -0.46
N THR A 23 14.71 -2.01 -1.20
CA THR A 23 13.78 -0.91 -0.89
C THR A 23 13.31 -0.22 -2.18
N GLY A 24 12.24 0.57 -2.09
CA GLY A 24 11.69 1.28 -3.23
C GLY A 24 10.47 2.12 -2.91
N CYS A 25 9.93 2.78 -3.93
CA CYS A 25 8.66 3.50 -3.85
C CYS A 25 7.76 3.20 -5.06
N SER A 26 6.46 3.35 -4.83
CA SER A 26 5.40 3.20 -5.82
C SER A 26 4.58 4.49 -5.83
N VAL A 27 4.39 5.06 -7.02
CA VAL A 27 3.63 6.29 -7.23
C VAL A 27 2.36 5.97 -7.96
N ILE A 28 1.23 6.34 -7.37
CA ILE A 28 -0.08 6.29 -8.00
C ILE A 28 -0.34 7.69 -8.55
N MET A 29 -0.18 7.85 -9.86
CA MET A 29 -0.34 9.12 -10.57
C MET A 29 -1.76 9.26 -11.10
N LEU A 30 -2.29 10.48 -11.12
CA LEU A 30 -3.64 10.76 -11.59
C LEU A 30 -3.58 11.67 -12.81
N GLU A 31 -4.22 11.26 -13.91
CA GLU A 31 -4.27 12.06 -15.14
C GLU A 31 -4.99 13.40 -14.95
N LYS A 32 -5.94 13.42 -14.01
CA LYS A 32 -6.65 14.61 -13.57
C LYS A 32 -6.60 14.68 -12.05
N PRO A 33 -6.54 15.89 -11.46
CA PRO A 33 -6.69 16.05 -10.02
C PRO A 33 -7.97 15.34 -9.56
N SER A 34 -7.84 14.39 -8.63
CA SER A 34 -8.94 13.51 -8.22
C SER A 34 -9.20 13.63 -6.73
N VAL A 35 -10.45 13.44 -6.32
CA VAL A 35 -10.82 13.50 -4.90
C VAL A 35 -10.09 12.40 -4.14
N CYS A 36 -9.55 12.75 -2.97
CA CYS A 36 -8.84 11.80 -2.13
C CYS A 36 -9.29 11.89 -0.67
N GLY A 37 -9.45 10.73 -0.06
CA GLY A 37 -9.55 10.55 1.38
C GLY A 37 -8.46 9.64 1.92
N VAL A 38 -8.28 9.64 3.24
CA VAL A 38 -7.34 8.78 3.97
C VAL A 38 -7.95 8.31 5.28
N ASP A 39 -7.62 7.08 5.65
CA ASP A 39 -7.77 6.57 7.01
C ASP A 39 -6.41 6.05 7.48
N VAL A 40 -5.96 6.52 8.65
CA VAL A 40 -4.71 6.10 9.29
C VAL A 40 -5.09 5.37 10.56
N ARG A 41 -4.89 4.04 10.56
CA ARG A 41 -5.49 3.15 11.58
C ARG A 41 -4.46 2.43 12.43
N GLY A 42 -3.25 2.23 11.92
CA GLY A 42 -2.12 1.77 12.72
C GLY A 42 -1.64 2.84 13.71
N SER A 43 -1.07 2.42 14.84
CA SER A 43 -0.61 3.34 15.90
C SER A 43 0.82 3.87 15.71
N ALA A 44 1.55 3.44 14.69
CA ALA A 44 2.90 3.91 14.37
C ALA A 44 3.02 4.39 12.91
N PRO A 45 2.18 5.34 12.46
CA PRO A 45 2.18 5.80 11.07
C PRO A 45 3.41 6.64 10.75
N GLY A 46 3.90 6.51 9.52
CA GLY A 46 4.75 7.50 8.88
C GLY A 46 4.01 8.05 7.68
N THR A 47 3.55 9.30 7.76
CA THR A 47 2.71 9.91 6.74
C THR A 47 3.16 11.32 6.41
N ARG A 48 2.77 11.77 5.22
CA ARG A 48 2.91 13.14 4.74
C ARG A 48 1.57 13.60 4.21
N GLU A 49 1.20 14.84 4.54
CA GLU A 49 0.09 15.55 3.92
C GLU A 49 -1.28 14.86 4.11
N THR A 50 -1.48 14.19 5.24
CA THR A 50 -2.77 13.56 5.60
C THR A 50 -3.78 14.56 6.14
N ASP A 51 -3.36 15.57 6.91
CA ASP A 51 -4.29 16.57 7.49
C ASP A 51 -5.05 17.32 6.41
N LEU A 52 -4.42 17.62 5.27
CA LEU A 52 -5.10 18.30 4.17
C LEU A 52 -6.26 17.48 3.61
N LEU A 53 -6.29 16.16 3.81
CA LEU A 53 -7.35 15.25 3.37
C LEU A 53 -8.54 15.18 4.34
N ASP A 54 -8.51 15.93 5.46
CA ASP A 54 -9.69 16.13 6.29
C ASP A 54 -10.81 16.84 5.48
N PRO A 55 -12.07 16.37 5.48
CA PRO A 55 -13.15 16.95 4.69
C PRO A 55 -13.42 18.43 4.95
N VAL A 56 -13.01 18.97 6.10
CA VAL A 56 -13.17 20.40 6.43
C VAL A 56 -12.14 21.30 5.74
N ASN A 57 -11.04 20.72 5.25
CA ASN A 57 -9.93 21.46 4.65
C ASN A 57 -10.16 21.74 3.16
N LEU A 58 -9.65 22.89 2.71
CA LEU A 58 -9.92 23.50 1.41
C LEU A 58 -9.58 22.60 0.20
N VAL A 59 -8.42 21.95 0.24
CA VAL A 59 -7.91 21.16 -0.89
C VAL A 59 -8.67 19.85 -0.98
N SER A 60 -9.46 19.68 -2.04
CA SER A 60 -10.30 18.49 -2.22
C SER A 60 -9.71 17.42 -3.12
N VAL A 61 -8.64 17.75 -3.86
CA VAL A 61 -8.05 16.89 -4.89
C VAL A 61 -6.55 16.72 -4.72
N VAL A 62 -6.04 15.57 -5.15
CA VAL A 62 -4.62 15.23 -5.16
C VAL A 62 -4.16 14.93 -6.58
N HIS A 63 -2.85 14.97 -6.81
CA HIS A 63 -2.25 14.77 -8.13
C HIS A 63 -1.54 13.42 -8.22
N ALA A 64 -1.00 12.95 -7.09
CA ALA A 64 -0.44 11.63 -6.95
C ALA A 64 -0.52 11.17 -5.48
N ILE A 65 -0.31 9.88 -5.24
CA ILE A 65 -0.06 9.31 -3.91
C ILE A 65 1.27 8.55 -3.96
N CYS A 66 2.11 8.74 -2.95
CA CYS A 66 3.40 8.05 -2.85
C CYS A 66 3.38 7.01 -1.73
N LEU A 67 3.59 5.74 -2.08
CA LEU A 67 3.83 4.65 -1.14
C LEU A 67 5.32 4.34 -1.17
N SER A 68 5.98 4.25 -0.01
CA SER A 68 7.44 4.09 0.02
C SER A 68 7.93 3.17 1.13
N GLY A 69 9.04 2.48 0.90
CA GLY A 69 9.88 1.90 1.94
C GLY A 69 10.68 2.98 2.69
N GLY A 70 11.70 2.57 3.44
CA GLY A 70 12.65 3.47 4.11
C GLY A 70 12.17 4.07 5.44
N SER A 71 11.01 3.66 5.96
CA SER A 71 10.37 4.29 7.12
C SER A 71 10.25 5.81 6.92
N ALA A 72 10.28 6.61 7.99
CA ALA A 72 10.08 8.06 7.93
C ALA A 72 11.03 8.79 6.95
N TYR A 73 12.23 8.26 6.71
CA TYR A 73 13.16 8.82 5.72
C TYR A 73 12.60 8.74 4.29
N GLY A 74 11.86 7.68 3.97
CA GLY A 74 11.27 7.47 2.65
C GLY A 74 10.17 8.47 2.28
N LEU A 75 9.70 9.28 3.23
CA LEU A 75 8.78 10.39 2.93
C LEU A 75 9.42 11.43 1.99
N ASP A 76 10.75 11.44 1.86
CA ASP A 76 11.46 12.28 0.89
C ASP A 76 11.16 11.89 -0.58
N ALA A 77 10.76 10.64 -0.84
CA ALA A 77 10.33 10.24 -2.18
C ALA A 77 9.17 11.10 -2.71
N ALA A 78 8.25 11.53 -1.84
CA ALA A 78 7.16 12.42 -2.22
C ALA A 78 7.66 13.78 -2.74
N THR A 79 8.81 14.28 -2.25
CA THR A 79 9.46 15.50 -2.75
C THR A 79 9.88 15.36 -4.23
N GLY A 80 10.28 14.15 -4.64
CA GLY A 80 10.61 13.82 -6.02
C GLY A 80 9.41 13.83 -6.95
N VAL A 81 8.31 13.24 -6.47
CA VAL A 81 7.02 13.23 -7.17
C VAL A 81 6.50 14.66 -7.37
N MET A 82 6.58 15.50 -6.32
CA MET A 82 6.22 16.91 -6.42
C MET A 82 7.07 17.63 -7.47
N GLN A 83 8.39 17.43 -7.47
CA GLN A 83 9.25 18.04 -8.48
C GLN A 83 8.85 17.62 -9.90
N TYR A 84 8.61 16.34 -10.14
CA TYR A 84 8.19 15.82 -11.44
C TYR A 84 6.90 16.48 -11.95
N LEU A 85 5.93 16.67 -11.05
CA LEU A 85 4.63 17.30 -11.32
C LEU A 85 4.75 18.80 -11.57
N GLU A 86 5.52 19.50 -10.73
CA GLU A 86 5.76 20.95 -10.84
C GLU A 86 6.40 21.32 -12.18
N GLU A 87 7.42 20.57 -12.61
CA GLU A 87 8.10 20.75 -13.91
C GLU A 87 7.15 20.62 -15.11
N ARG A 88 6.00 19.96 -14.93
CA ARG A 88 4.95 19.76 -15.94
C ARG A 88 3.76 20.69 -15.76
N GLY A 89 3.82 21.62 -14.81
CA GLY A 89 2.72 22.53 -14.51
C GLY A 89 1.49 21.81 -13.94
N ILE A 90 1.66 20.67 -13.27
CA ILE A 90 0.58 19.91 -12.65
C ILE A 90 0.56 20.18 -11.15
N GLY A 91 -0.48 20.83 -10.67
CA GLY A 91 -0.67 21.15 -9.27
C GLY A 91 -1.82 22.14 -9.07
N LEU A 92 -2.08 22.53 -7.83
CA LEU A 92 -2.99 23.63 -7.52
C LEU A 92 -2.40 24.94 -8.01
N ASP A 93 -3.13 25.68 -8.84
CA ASP A 93 -2.74 27.04 -9.22
C ASP A 93 -2.90 27.98 -8.00
N VAL A 94 -1.77 28.55 -7.56
CA VAL A 94 -1.72 29.51 -6.44
C VAL A 94 -1.44 30.93 -6.91
N GLY A 95 -1.52 31.21 -8.22
CA GLY A 95 -1.28 32.52 -8.84
C GLY A 95 0.19 32.88 -9.04
N TYR A 96 1.12 32.10 -8.47
CA TYR A 96 2.58 32.28 -8.60
C TYR A 96 3.28 31.05 -9.20
N GLY A 97 2.51 30.01 -9.53
CA GLY A 97 2.99 28.70 -9.92
C GLY A 97 1.96 27.64 -9.54
N VAL A 98 2.36 26.37 -9.63
CA VAL A 98 1.54 25.24 -9.20
C VAL A 98 2.09 24.62 -7.92
N VAL A 99 1.21 24.15 -7.05
CA VAL A 99 1.57 23.37 -5.86
C VAL A 99 1.02 21.96 -6.01
N PRO A 100 1.85 20.97 -6.38
CA PRO A 100 1.45 19.57 -6.41
C PRO A 100 1.04 19.11 -5.01
N ILE A 101 -0.02 18.30 -4.95
CA ILE A 101 -0.52 17.72 -3.70
C ILE A 101 -0.28 16.22 -3.78
N VAL A 102 0.66 15.75 -2.96
CA VAL A 102 1.18 14.38 -2.96
C VAL A 102 1.19 13.81 -1.54
N PRO A 103 0.04 13.30 -1.05
CA PRO A 103 0.02 12.54 0.20
C PRO A 103 0.90 11.32 0.09
N ALA A 104 1.52 10.93 1.21
CA ALA A 104 2.37 9.75 1.24
C ALA A 104 2.22 8.96 2.53
N ALA A 105 2.52 7.67 2.43
CA ALA A 105 2.70 6.78 3.57
C ALA A 105 3.92 5.89 3.35
N VAL A 106 4.58 5.53 4.44
CA VAL A 106 5.81 4.73 4.42
C VAL A 106 5.69 3.46 5.22
N LEU A 107 6.39 2.42 4.79
CA LEU A 107 6.62 1.21 5.54
C LEU A 107 8.08 1.06 5.96
N PHE A 108 8.31 0.26 6.99
CA PHE A 108 9.65 -0.06 7.48
C PHE A 108 10.22 -1.32 6.79
N ASP A 109 11.29 -1.15 6.02
CA ASP A 109 12.04 -2.24 5.37
C ASP A 109 13.55 -2.20 5.67
N LEU A 110 13.98 -1.32 6.59
CA LEU A 110 15.39 -1.13 6.94
C LEU A 110 16.09 -2.39 7.47
N ALA A 111 15.33 -3.39 7.91
CA ALA A 111 15.84 -4.67 8.42
C ALA A 111 16.09 -5.72 7.33
N VAL A 112 15.66 -5.48 6.08
CA VAL A 112 15.69 -6.48 5.00
C VAL A 112 16.98 -6.39 4.19
N GLY A 113 17.34 -5.17 3.79
CA GLY A 113 18.56 -4.87 3.05
C GLY A 113 19.48 -3.88 3.78
N ASP A 114 20.12 -2.98 3.03
CA ASP A 114 21.02 -1.99 3.61
C ASP A 114 20.23 -0.78 4.14
N TYR A 115 20.08 -0.67 5.46
CA TYR A 115 19.37 0.42 6.13
C TYR A 115 19.87 1.84 5.76
N ARG A 116 21.08 1.95 5.17
CA ARG A 116 21.68 3.21 4.73
C ARG A 116 21.13 3.71 3.39
N VAL A 117 20.58 2.81 2.58
CA VAL A 117 19.94 3.11 1.30
C VAL A 117 18.43 3.04 1.47
N ARG A 118 17.76 4.13 1.15
CA ARG A 118 16.34 4.36 1.39
C ARG A 118 15.79 5.16 0.21
N PRO A 119 14.49 5.10 -0.09
CA PRO A 119 13.90 5.94 -1.12
C PRO A 119 14.13 7.41 -0.80
N ASP A 120 14.56 8.16 -1.80
CA ASP A 120 14.89 9.57 -1.70
C ASP A 120 14.13 10.35 -2.78
N ARG A 121 14.36 11.66 -2.84
CA ARG A 121 13.83 12.53 -3.88
C ARG A 121 14.04 12.00 -5.29
N GLN A 122 15.22 11.46 -5.62
CA GLN A 122 15.54 11.02 -6.98
C GLN A 122 14.72 9.77 -7.34
N MET A 123 14.66 8.80 -6.44
CA MET A 123 13.86 7.59 -6.64
C MET A 123 12.36 7.91 -6.79
N GLY A 124 11.83 8.86 -6.01
CA GLY A 124 10.46 9.32 -6.15
C GLY A 124 10.16 9.99 -7.50
N TYR A 125 11.11 10.79 -8.01
CA TYR A 125 11.01 11.39 -9.34
C TYR A 125 10.98 10.31 -10.45
N GLU A 126 11.86 9.31 -10.36
CA GLU A 126 11.92 8.18 -11.30
C GLU A 126 10.63 7.36 -11.29
N ALA A 127 10.08 7.08 -10.10
CA ALA A 127 8.81 6.37 -9.98
C ALA A 127 7.65 7.17 -10.60
N ALA A 128 7.62 8.50 -10.43
CA ALA A 128 6.62 9.35 -11.07
C ALA A 128 6.78 9.40 -12.60
N GLN A 129 8.02 9.42 -13.09
CA GLN A 129 8.32 9.36 -14.53
C GLN A 129 7.92 8.02 -15.16
N ALA A 130 8.08 6.92 -14.43
CA ALA A 130 7.74 5.58 -14.90
C ALA A 130 6.22 5.28 -14.88
N ALA A 131 5.39 6.19 -14.36
CA ALA A 131 3.96 5.93 -14.19
C ALA A 131 3.24 5.69 -15.53
N SER A 132 2.59 4.53 -15.66
CA SER A 132 1.90 4.13 -16.89
C SER A 132 0.57 3.41 -16.61
N ARG A 133 -0.17 3.12 -17.67
CA ARG A 133 -1.40 2.30 -17.66
C ARG A 133 -1.14 0.82 -17.97
N GLU A 134 0.13 0.41 -18.01
CA GLU A 134 0.48 -0.99 -18.22
C GLU A 134 0.07 -1.83 -17.00
N THR A 135 -0.07 -3.15 -17.21
CA THR A 135 -0.33 -4.08 -16.10
C THR A 135 0.70 -3.86 -14.99
N VAL A 136 0.20 -3.57 -13.79
CA VAL A 136 1.05 -3.25 -12.64
C VAL A 136 1.86 -4.47 -12.22
N ALA A 137 3.18 -4.30 -12.11
CA ALA A 137 4.07 -5.33 -11.59
C ALA A 137 3.76 -5.60 -10.10
N GLN A 138 3.92 -6.86 -9.68
CA GLN A 138 3.61 -7.32 -8.32
C GLN A 138 4.81 -8.06 -7.71
N GLY A 139 4.79 -8.28 -6.39
CA GLY A 139 5.87 -8.93 -5.66
C GLY A 139 6.94 -7.94 -5.20
N ASN A 140 8.21 -8.22 -5.51
CA ASN A 140 9.36 -7.49 -4.97
C ASN A 140 9.68 -6.18 -5.73
N VAL A 141 8.66 -5.35 -5.97
CA VAL A 141 8.76 -4.13 -6.78
C VAL A 141 8.29 -2.89 -6.01
N GLY A 142 8.95 -1.74 -6.28
CA GLY A 142 8.59 -0.45 -5.69
C GLY A 142 8.54 -0.48 -4.16
N ALA A 143 7.46 0.01 -3.57
CA ALA A 143 7.26 -0.05 -2.11
C ALA A 143 7.22 -1.49 -1.55
N GLY A 144 6.95 -2.49 -2.38
CA GLY A 144 6.93 -3.90 -2.00
C GLY A 144 8.31 -4.57 -1.95
N THR A 145 9.35 -3.94 -2.50
CA THR A 145 10.68 -4.56 -2.66
C THR A 145 11.22 -5.08 -1.33
N GLY A 146 11.14 -4.29 -0.26
CA GLY A 146 11.56 -4.68 1.09
C GLY A 146 10.45 -5.23 2.00
N ALA A 147 9.23 -5.42 1.50
CA ALA A 147 8.09 -5.76 2.36
C ALA A 147 8.12 -7.21 2.88
N SER A 148 7.72 -7.42 4.13
CA SER A 148 7.72 -8.73 4.82
C SER A 148 6.58 -8.86 5.84
N VAL A 149 6.18 -10.09 6.14
CA VAL A 149 5.04 -10.40 7.04
C VAL A 149 5.39 -11.44 8.10
N GLY A 150 4.58 -11.50 9.16
CA GLY A 150 4.65 -12.57 10.15
C GLY A 150 5.86 -12.45 11.07
N LYS A 151 6.00 -11.32 11.78
CA LYS A 151 7.23 -10.97 12.50
C LYS A 151 7.19 -11.31 14.00
N LEU A 152 6.10 -11.92 14.48
CA LEU A 152 5.95 -12.24 15.91
C LEU A 152 6.99 -13.22 16.46
N ASN A 153 7.58 -14.08 15.63
CA ASN A 153 8.66 -14.97 16.06
C ASN A 153 10.06 -14.41 15.77
N GLY A 154 10.19 -13.09 15.65
CA GLY A 154 11.42 -12.41 15.26
C GLY A 154 11.60 -12.31 13.74
N PHE A 155 12.36 -11.30 13.31
CA PHE A 155 12.48 -10.96 11.89
C PHE A 155 13.06 -12.08 11.02
N GLY A 156 14.04 -12.84 11.52
CA GLY A 156 14.62 -13.98 10.78
C GLY A 156 13.61 -15.12 10.48
N ASN A 157 12.49 -15.14 11.21
CA ASN A 157 11.40 -16.10 11.02
C ASN A 157 10.21 -15.52 10.25
N ALA A 158 10.32 -14.28 9.77
CA ALA A 158 9.33 -13.69 8.88
C ALA A 158 9.33 -14.39 7.51
N MET A 159 8.37 -14.01 6.68
CA MET A 159 8.30 -14.37 5.27
C MET A 159 8.29 -13.12 4.40
N LYS A 160 8.83 -13.25 3.19
CA LYS A 160 8.77 -12.19 2.19
C LYS A 160 7.33 -11.97 1.74
N SER A 161 6.97 -10.71 1.60
CA SER A 161 5.72 -10.26 0.98
C SER A 161 6.07 -9.24 -0.11
N GLY A 162 5.17 -8.36 -0.50
CA GLY A 162 5.42 -7.49 -1.63
C GLY A 162 4.36 -6.43 -1.86
N LEU A 163 4.36 -5.97 -3.10
CA LEU A 163 3.33 -5.14 -3.68
C LEU A 163 2.29 -6.05 -4.34
N GLY A 164 1.02 -5.81 -4.10
CA GLY A 164 -0.08 -6.51 -4.73
C GLY A 164 -1.16 -5.56 -5.19
N THR A 165 -1.95 -6.00 -6.16
CA THR A 165 -3.03 -5.21 -6.74
C THR A 165 -4.15 -6.12 -7.21
N ALA A 166 -5.37 -5.57 -7.25
CA ALA A 166 -6.55 -6.24 -7.79
C ALA A 166 -7.53 -5.19 -8.32
N SER A 167 -8.45 -5.60 -9.17
CA SER A 167 -9.56 -4.77 -9.63
C SER A 167 -10.83 -5.57 -9.87
N VAL A 168 -11.96 -4.87 -9.89
CA VAL A 168 -13.25 -5.40 -10.30
C VAL A 168 -13.96 -4.37 -11.18
N ILE A 169 -14.60 -4.85 -12.25
CA ILE A 169 -15.45 -4.04 -13.14
C ILE A 169 -16.86 -4.61 -13.11
N LEU A 170 -17.83 -3.75 -12.85
CA LEU A 170 -19.24 -4.12 -12.87
C LEU A 170 -19.88 -3.83 -14.26
N PRO A 171 -20.99 -4.51 -14.60
CA PRO A 171 -21.69 -4.27 -15.87
C PRO A 171 -22.18 -2.83 -16.09
N ASN A 172 -22.36 -2.06 -15.02
CA ASN A 172 -22.75 -0.65 -15.10
C ASN A 172 -21.57 0.32 -15.34
N GLY A 173 -20.36 -0.21 -15.54
CA GLY A 173 -19.15 0.58 -15.78
C GLY A 173 -18.42 1.05 -14.51
N LEU A 174 -18.91 0.70 -13.32
CA LEU A 174 -18.18 0.97 -12.07
C LEU A 174 -16.91 0.13 -12.03
N VAL A 175 -15.79 0.79 -11.81
CA VAL A 175 -14.50 0.14 -11.57
C VAL A 175 -14.03 0.48 -10.17
N VAL A 176 -13.55 -0.54 -9.46
CA VAL A 176 -12.84 -0.38 -8.18
C VAL A 176 -11.55 -1.17 -8.26
N GLY A 177 -10.44 -0.54 -7.91
CA GLY A 177 -9.11 -1.14 -7.91
C GLY A 177 -8.38 -0.87 -6.61
N ALA A 178 -7.43 -1.72 -6.26
CA ALA A 178 -6.59 -1.57 -5.09
C ALA A 178 -5.12 -1.87 -5.42
N ILE A 179 -4.21 -1.20 -4.71
CA ILE A 179 -2.78 -1.50 -4.68
C ILE A 179 -2.29 -1.38 -3.24
N VAL A 180 -1.44 -2.31 -2.81
CA VAL A 180 -1.01 -2.40 -1.41
C VAL A 180 0.43 -2.91 -1.31
N ALA A 181 1.22 -2.30 -0.44
CA ALA A 181 2.50 -2.83 -0.01
C ALA A 181 2.34 -3.42 1.41
N VAL A 182 2.59 -4.72 1.54
CA VAL A 182 2.21 -5.50 2.73
C VAL A 182 3.44 -5.79 3.60
N ASN A 183 3.64 -4.98 4.65
CA ASN A 183 4.74 -5.15 5.60
C ASN A 183 4.23 -5.39 7.04
N ALA A 184 3.25 -6.28 7.19
CA ALA A 184 2.49 -6.48 8.42
C ALA A 184 3.27 -7.20 9.54
N VAL A 185 2.88 -6.94 10.80
CA VAL A 185 3.35 -7.75 11.93
C VAL A 185 2.72 -9.14 11.93
N GLY A 186 1.44 -9.23 11.56
CA GLY A 186 0.66 -10.46 11.54
C GLY A 186 0.93 -11.36 10.34
N HIS A 187 0.24 -12.50 10.33
CA HIS A 187 0.21 -13.40 9.18
C HIS A 187 -0.86 -12.99 8.18
N VAL A 188 -0.66 -13.40 6.93
CA VAL A 188 -1.63 -13.25 5.84
C VAL A 188 -2.43 -14.55 5.71
N VAL A 189 -3.74 -14.42 5.64
CA VAL A 189 -4.71 -15.51 5.52
C VAL A 189 -5.57 -15.29 4.29
N ASP A 190 -5.84 -16.37 3.54
CA ASP A 190 -6.87 -16.35 2.51
C ASP A 190 -8.26 -16.27 3.16
N PRO A 191 -9.03 -15.19 2.95
CA PRO A 191 -10.32 -15.01 3.62
C PRO A 191 -11.38 -16.03 3.18
N GLN A 192 -11.22 -16.68 2.02
CA GLN A 192 -12.17 -17.68 1.54
C GLN A 192 -11.92 -19.06 2.16
N SER A 193 -10.65 -19.48 2.21
CA SER A 193 -10.28 -20.81 2.69
C SER A 193 -9.88 -20.86 4.18
N GLY A 194 -9.53 -19.72 4.77
CA GLY A 194 -8.94 -19.64 6.11
C GLY A 194 -7.48 -20.12 6.16
N THR A 195 -6.85 -20.40 5.02
CA THR A 195 -5.48 -20.91 4.94
C THR A 195 -4.48 -19.80 5.19
N ILE A 196 -3.51 -20.02 6.08
CA ILE A 196 -2.40 -19.09 6.27
C ILE A 196 -1.45 -19.20 5.08
N LEU A 197 -1.28 -18.11 4.33
CA LEU A 197 -0.44 -18.05 3.14
C LEU A 197 1.00 -17.64 3.48
N ALA A 198 1.17 -16.70 4.41
CA ALA A 198 2.48 -16.28 4.87
C ALA A 198 2.39 -15.81 6.32
N GLY A 199 3.39 -16.11 7.14
CA GLY A 199 3.31 -15.81 8.57
C GLY A 199 4.62 -16.10 9.31
N PRO A 200 4.61 -15.94 10.64
CA PRO A 200 5.77 -16.27 11.46
C PRO A 200 6.05 -17.76 11.36
N ARG A 201 7.33 -18.10 11.21
CA ARG A 201 7.79 -19.49 11.14
C ARG A 201 8.38 -19.94 12.47
N ASP A 202 8.23 -21.22 12.81
CA ASP A 202 8.96 -21.82 13.93
C ASP A 202 10.35 -22.34 13.49
N GLU A 203 11.10 -22.92 14.43
CA GLU A 203 12.45 -23.44 14.21
C GLU A 203 12.50 -24.54 13.14
N GLN A 204 11.38 -25.23 12.92
CA GLN A 204 11.23 -26.26 11.89
C GLN A 204 10.81 -25.66 10.54
N GLY A 205 10.64 -24.34 10.46
CA GLY A 205 10.18 -23.63 9.28
C GLY A 205 8.68 -23.71 9.06
N THR A 206 7.89 -24.21 10.00
CA THR A 206 6.43 -24.33 9.85
C THR A 206 5.75 -22.99 10.13
N ILE A 207 4.82 -22.58 9.25
CA ILE A 207 4.07 -21.33 9.40
C ILE A 207 3.07 -21.46 10.57
N ARG A 208 3.01 -20.44 11.44
CA ARG A 208 2.20 -20.42 12.66
C ARG A 208 1.13 -19.33 12.63
N ASP A 209 0.02 -19.59 13.32
CA ASP A 209 -1.01 -18.59 13.58
C ASP A 209 -0.51 -17.56 14.62
N SER A 210 -0.40 -16.31 14.19
CA SER A 210 -0.01 -15.18 15.04
C SER A 210 -0.86 -15.01 16.30
N LEU A 211 -2.19 -15.17 16.24
CA LEU A 211 -3.02 -15.02 17.44
C LEU A 211 -2.87 -16.21 18.38
N GLU A 212 -2.62 -17.41 17.87
CA GLU A 212 -2.29 -18.55 18.72
C GLU A 212 -0.99 -18.28 19.49
N MET A 213 0.04 -17.75 18.80
CA MET A 213 1.29 -17.34 19.43
C MET A 213 1.08 -16.26 20.50
N MET A 214 0.28 -15.23 20.21
CA MET A 214 -0.04 -14.17 21.17
C MET A 214 -0.77 -14.72 22.41
N ARG A 215 -1.78 -15.58 22.22
CA ARG A 215 -2.52 -16.21 23.34
C ARG A 215 -1.60 -17.02 24.25
N LYS A 216 -0.60 -17.68 23.66
CA LYS A 216 0.41 -18.46 24.38
C LYS A 216 1.55 -17.59 24.94
N HIS A 217 1.52 -16.28 24.73
CA HIS A 217 2.62 -15.36 25.08
C HIS A 217 3.96 -15.79 24.48
N ALA A 218 3.92 -16.44 23.32
CA ALA A 218 5.06 -17.00 22.61
C ALA A 218 5.44 -16.09 21.43
N PHE A 219 5.89 -14.87 21.71
CA PHE A 219 6.33 -13.91 20.70
C PHE A 219 7.57 -13.13 21.17
N ALA A 220 8.41 -12.73 20.23
CA ALA A 220 9.59 -11.93 20.50
C ALA A 220 9.21 -10.45 20.71
N PRO A 221 10.06 -9.66 21.41
CA PRO A 221 9.90 -8.21 21.44
C PRO A 221 9.85 -7.63 20.02
N ILE A 222 8.81 -6.85 19.73
CA ILE A 222 8.60 -6.22 18.43
C ILE A 222 9.00 -4.75 18.57
N PRO A 223 10.02 -4.26 17.83
CA PRO A 223 10.35 -2.85 17.88
C PRO A 223 9.16 -1.99 17.40
N PRO A 224 8.84 -0.86 18.08
CA PRO A 224 7.78 0.03 17.64
C PRO A 224 8.01 0.55 16.21
N GLY A 225 6.94 0.62 15.42
CA GLY A 225 6.96 1.23 14.08
C GLY A 225 7.69 0.44 12.99
N THR A 226 7.97 -0.85 13.18
CA THR A 226 8.64 -1.68 12.16
C THR A 226 7.69 -2.47 11.25
N ASN A 227 6.39 -2.19 11.34
CA ASN A 227 5.36 -2.90 10.59
C ASN A 227 4.35 -1.90 10.05
N THR A 228 3.87 -2.12 8.83
CA THR A 228 2.97 -1.19 8.14
C THR A 228 2.37 -1.86 6.93
N THR A 229 1.06 -1.77 6.74
CA THR A 229 0.42 -2.06 5.44
C THR A 229 -0.12 -0.76 4.87
N ILE A 230 0.42 -0.33 3.72
CA ILE A 230 0.06 0.94 3.08
C ILE A 230 -0.61 0.67 1.74
N ALA A 231 -1.77 1.28 1.51
CA ALA A 231 -2.59 0.98 0.35
C ALA A 231 -3.25 2.21 -0.28
N VAL A 232 -3.62 2.06 -1.55
CA VAL A 232 -4.57 2.93 -2.24
C VAL A 232 -5.71 2.08 -2.79
N VAL A 233 -6.94 2.50 -2.54
CA VAL A 233 -8.11 2.05 -3.30
C VAL A 233 -8.55 3.18 -4.23
N ALA A 234 -8.96 2.85 -5.45
CA ALA A 234 -9.39 3.83 -6.44
C ALA A 234 -10.69 3.39 -7.09
N SER A 235 -11.52 4.36 -7.47
CA SER A 235 -12.75 4.12 -8.21
C SER A 235 -13.03 5.26 -9.19
N ASN A 236 -13.75 4.96 -10.27
CA ASN A 236 -14.29 5.98 -11.17
C ASN A 236 -15.64 6.56 -10.71
N ALA A 237 -16.09 6.19 -9.51
CA ALA A 237 -17.24 6.81 -8.88
C ALA A 237 -17.02 8.32 -8.61
N ARG A 238 -18.09 9.12 -8.68
CA ARG A 238 -18.13 10.47 -8.12
C ARG A 238 -18.30 10.36 -6.60
N LEU A 239 -17.33 10.86 -5.86
CA LEU A 239 -17.37 10.89 -4.40
C LEU A 239 -16.95 12.28 -3.91
N SER A 240 -17.62 12.77 -2.88
CA SER A 240 -17.09 13.86 -2.07
C SER A 240 -15.91 13.39 -1.22
N LYS A 241 -15.17 14.34 -0.66
CA LYS A 241 -14.02 14.06 0.23
C LYS A 241 -14.42 13.28 1.49
N ALA A 242 -15.59 13.58 2.05
CA ALA A 242 -16.14 12.84 3.19
C ALA A 242 -16.47 11.39 2.83
N GLU A 243 -17.01 11.17 1.63
CA GLU A 243 -17.33 9.82 1.13
C GLU A 243 -16.05 9.04 0.78
N ALA A 244 -15.04 9.69 0.19
CA ALA A 244 -13.74 9.08 -0.03
C ALA A 244 -13.08 8.67 1.29
N ASN A 245 -13.12 9.52 2.33
CA ASN A 245 -12.67 9.14 3.68
C ASN A 245 -13.46 7.95 4.22
N LYS A 246 -14.77 7.90 3.98
CA LYS A 246 -15.58 6.75 4.40
C LYS A 246 -15.18 5.47 3.67
N VAL A 247 -14.90 5.54 2.37
CA VAL A 247 -14.38 4.41 1.59
C VAL A 247 -13.02 3.94 2.11
N ALA A 248 -12.10 4.87 2.46
CA ALA A 248 -10.81 4.52 3.06
C ALA A 248 -10.98 3.73 4.38
N GLN A 249 -11.89 4.20 5.26
CA GLN A 249 -12.22 3.49 6.51
C GLN A 249 -12.76 2.07 6.27
N MET A 250 -13.68 1.92 5.31
CA MET A 250 -14.27 0.62 4.97
C MET A 250 -13.23 -0.32 4.36
N ALA A 251 -12.36 0.20 3.48
CA ALA A 251 -11.34 -0.60 2.80
C ALA A 251 -10.39 -1.30 3.79
N HIS A 252 -10.08 -0.69 4.95
CA HIS A 252 -9.30 -1.35 5.98
C HIS A 252 -9.93 -2.67 6.50
N ASP A 253 -11.24 -2.89 6.34
CA ASP A 253 -11.85 -4.18 6.68
C ASP A 253 -11.34 -5.29 5.75
N GLY A 254 -10.91 -4.96 4.53
CA GLY A 254 -10.24 -5.87 3.61
C GLY A 254 -8.88 -6.30 4.13
N LEU A 255 -8.13 -5.34 4.68
CA LEU A 255 -6.88 -5.63 5.39
C LEU A 255 -7.13 -6.55 6.60
N ALA A 256 -8.18 -6.28 7.40
CA ALA A 256 -8.52 -7.10 8.56
C ALA A 256 -9.01 -8.52 8.21
N ARG A 257 -9.61 -8.71 7.02
CA ARG A 257 -9.98 -10.04 6.51
C ARG A 257 -8.77 -10.85 6.06
N ALA A 258 -7.73 -10.19 5.56
CA ALA A 258 -6.55 -10.85 4.98
C ALA A 258 -5.32 -10.88 5.91
N ILE A 259 -5.27 -10.08 6.97
CA ILE A 259 -4.10 -9.93 7.85
C ILE A 259 -4.49 -10.04 9.32
N ARG A 260 -3.76 -10.87 10.08
CA ARG A 260 -4.12 -11.19 11.47
C ARG A 260 -2.89 -11.38 12.38
N PRO A 261 -2.74 -10.62 13.48
CA PRO A 261 -3.45 -9.36 13.77
C PRO A 261 -3.04 -8.24 12.81
N ILE A 262 -3.81 -7.16 12.81
CA ILE A 262 -3.51 -5.90 12.12
C ILE A 262 -3.94 -4.70 12.97
N HIS A 263 -3.53 -3.48 12.62
CA HIS A 263 -3.81 -2.25 13.37
C HIS A 263 -3.27 -2.27 14.79
N THR A 264 -2.17 -2.98 15.01
CA THR A 264 -1.58 -3.08 16.34
C THR A 264 -0.83 -1.80 16.70
N MET A 265 -0.36 -1.72 17.94
CA MET A 265 0.54 -0.66 18.39
C MET A 265 1.85 -0.57 17.59
N TYR A 266 2.18 -1.62 16.82
CA TYR A 266 3.42 -1.74 16.06
C TYR A 266 3.22 -1.52 14.55
N ASP A 267 1.98 -1.35 14.12
CA ASP A 267 1.63 -1.13 12.72
C ASP A 267 1.37 0.35 12.43
N GLY A 268 1.75 0.82 11.24
CA GLY A 268 1.41 2.16 10.73
C GLY A 268 0.36 2.16 9.62
N ASP A 269 -0.56 1.18 9.63
CA ASP A 269 -1.49 0.91 8.53
C ASP A 269 -2.24 2.16 8.06
N THR A 270 -2.19 2.41 6.75
CA THR A 270 -2.78 3.60 6.12
C THR A 270 -3.41 3.23 4.78
N VAL A 271 -4.66 3.64 4.57
CA VAL A 271 -5.36 3.47 3.29
C VAL A 271 -5.77 4.82 2.75
N PHE A 272 -5.39 5.13 1.52
CA PHE A 272 -5.93 6.24 0.75
C PHE A 272 -7.06 5.75 -0.16
N ALA A 273 -8.08 6.56 -0.36
CA ALA A 273 -9.15 6.31 -1.31
C ALA A 273 -9.21 7.43 -2.36
N VAL A 274 -9.23 7.08 -3.64
CA VAL A 274 -9.27 8.03 -4.76
C VAL A 274 -10.52 7.84 -5.60
N ALA A 275 -11.14 8.95 -6.01
CA ALA A 275 -12.30 8.99 -6.90
C ALA A 275 -12.00 9.82 -8.16
N THR A 276 -12.00 9.19 -9.34
CA THR A 276 -11.70 9.84 -10.63
C THR A 276 -12.89 10.52 -11.31
N ASP A 277 -14.06 10.54 -10.64
CA ASP A 277 -15.21 11.40 -10.93
C ASP A 277 -15.85 11.20 -12.33
N GLU A 278 -16.12 9.94 -12.69
CA GLU A 278 -16.77 9.61 -13.97
C GLU A 278 -18.27 9.30 -13.83
N ILE A 279 -18.64 8.39 -12.92
CA ILE A 279 -20.00 7.85 -12.82
C ILE A 279 -20.60 7.98 -11.41
N GLU A 280 -21.92 8.05 -11.31
CA GLU A 280 -22.62 7.97 -10.02
C GLU A 280 -22.60 6.54 -9.48
N ALA A 281 -22.25 6.37 -8.20
CA ALA A 281 -22.31 5.09 -7.50
C ALA A 281 -22.55 5.30 -6.00
N SER A 282 -23.17 4.32 -5.36
CA SER A 282 -23.33 4.35 -3.90
C SER A 282 -21.97 4.20 -3.21
N VAL A 283 -21.72 5.06 -2.21
CA VAL A 283 -20.55 4.98 -1.32
C VAL A 283 -20.43 3.60 -0.67
N ASP A 284 -21.56 3.02 -0.27
CA ASP A 284 -21.59 1.69 0.35
C ASP A 284 -21.13 0.60 -0.62
N LEU A 285 -21.53 0.70 -1.90
CA LEU A 285 -21.11 -0.23 -2.93
C LEU A 285 -19.61 -0.08 -3.21
N VAL A 286 -19.12 1.15 -3.36
CA VAL A 286 -17.69 1.41 -3.59
C VAL A 286 -16.86 0.91 -2.41
N GLY A 287 -17.28 1.19 -1.17
CA GLY A 287 -16.58 0.74 0.03
C GLY A 287 -16.60 -0.78 0.20
N ALA A 288 -17.72 -1.45 -0.10
CA ALA A 288 -17.82 -2.91 -0.05
C ALA A 288 -16.89 -3.57 -1.08
N LEU A 289 -16.89 -3.08 -2.32
CA LEU A 289 -15.97 -3.57 -3.35
C LEU A 289 -14.51 -3.27 -3.00
N SER A 290 -14.23 -2.08 -2.44
CA SER A 290 -12.88 -1.70 -1.97
C SER A 290 -12.35 -2.66 -0.90
N THR A 291 -13.23 -3.13 -0.02
CA THR A 291 -12.93 -4.16 0.98
C THR A 291 -12.51 -5.47 0.31
N ASP A 292 -13.26 -5.93 -0.68
CA ASP A 292 -13.01 -7.20 -1.36
C ASP A 292 -11.74 -7.13 -2.22
N VAL A 293 -11.57 -6.07 -3.03
CA VAL A 293 -10.38 -5.93 -3.88
C VAL A 293 -9.11 -5.66 -3.07
N LEU A 294 -9.19 -4.96 -1.94
CA LEU A 294 -8.00 -4.76 -1.10
C LEU A 294 -7.59 -6.05 -0.39
N ALA A 295 -8.55 -6.86 0.06
CA ALA A 295 -8.25 -8.19 0.58
C ALA A 295 -7.55 -9.05 -0.48
N GLU A 296 -8.07 -9.08 -1.70
CA GLU A 296 -7.45 -9.81 -2.81
C GLU A 296 -6.05 -9.27 -3.14
N ALA A 297 -5.86 -7.95 -3.17
CA ALA A 297 -4.55 -7.34 -3.41
C ALA A 297 -3.50 -7.76 -2.36
N VAL A 298 -3.89 -7.94 -1.09
CA VAL A 298 -3.00 -8.49 -0.05
C VAL A 298 -2.59 -9.93 -0.37
N ILE A 299 -3.52 -10.76 -0.85
CA ILE A 299 -3.23 -12.13 -1.27
C ILE A 299 -2.26 -12.13 -2.45
N GLN A 300 -2.49 -11.26 -3.43
CA GLN A 300 -1.63 -11.12 -4.60
C GLN A 300 -0.21 -10.68 -4.23
N ALA A 301 -0.06 -9.76 -3.26
CA ALA A 301 1.23 -9.31 -2.75
C ALA A 301 2.09 -10.45 -2.21
N VAL A 302 1.48 -11.39 -1.49
CA VAL A 302 2.16 -12.57 -0.94
C VAL A 302 2.44 -13.61 -2.02
N LYS A 303 1.46 -13.91 -2.88
CA LYS A 303 1.60 -14.95 -3.92
C LYS A 303 2.62 -14.59 -5.00
N HIS A 304 2.80 -13.31 -5.29
CA HIS A 304 3.79 -12.81 -6.26
C HIS A 304 5.16 -12.50 -5.66
N ALA A 305 5.32 -12.59 -4.34
CA ALA A 305 6.62 -12.37 -3.71
C ALA A 305 7.62 -13.49 -4.06
N GLU A 306 8.83 -13.08 -4.43
CA GLU A 306 10.00 -13.95 -4.62
C GLU A 306 10.84 -13.94 -3.34
N GLU A 307 11.64 -14.98 -3.09
CA GLU A 307 12.57 -15.00 -1.95
C GLU A 307 13.57 -13.84 -2.03
N ALA A 308 13.80 -13.13 -0.92
CA ALA A 308 14.77 -12.02 -0.88
C ALA A 308 15.17 -11.69 0.56
N GLY A 309 16.38 -11.14 0.75
CA GLY A 309 16.85 -10.69 2.07
C GLY A 309 16.94 -11.80 3.12
N GLY A 310 17.14 -13.05 2.68
CA GLY A 310 17.13 -14.23 3.55
C GLY A 310 15.74 -14.66 4.04
N LEU A 311 14.66 -14.04 3.54
CA LEU A 311 13.28 -14.41 3.86
C LEU A 311 12.70 -15.28 2.73
N PRO A 312 12.11 -16.45 3.05
CA PRO A 312 11.42 -17.25 2.06
C PRO A 312 10.07 -16.63 1.71
N SER A 313 9.50 -17.00 0.56
CA SER A 313 8.22 -16.49 0.08
C SER A 313 7.14 -17.56 0.11
N TYR A 314 5.90 -17.18 -0.23
CA TYR A 314 4.84 -18.16 -0.46
C TYR A 314 5.20 -19.16 -1.56
N ARG A 315 5.84 -18.70 -2.64
CA ARG A 315 6.19 -19.54 -3.79
C ARG A 315 7.19 -20.62 -3.40
N SER A 316 8.20 -20.26 -2.60
CA SER A 316 9.20 -21.22 -2.11
C SER A 316 8.63 -22.27 -1.17
N TYR A 317 7.49 -21.99 -0.52
CA TYR A 317 6.83 -22.90 0.41
C TYR A 317 5.82 -23.84 -0.25
N PHE A 318 5.04 -23.30 -1.19
CA PHE A 318 3.83 -23.97 -1.69
C PHE A 318 3.84 -24.23 -3.19
N GLN A 319 4.82 -23.68 -3.92
CA GLN A 319 4.93 -23.78 -5.39
C GLN A 319 6.33 -24.18 -5.86
N ALA A 320 7.11 -24.84 -4.99
CA ALA A 320 8.43 -25.37 -5.32
C ALA A 320 8.39 -26.40 -6.46
#